data_AF-A0A3D5Z456-F1
#
_entry.id   AF-A0A3D5Z456-F1
#
_cell.length_a   1.000
_cell.length_b   1.000
_cell.length_c   1.000
_cell.angle_alpha   90.00
_cell.angle_beta   90.00
_cell.angle_gamma   90.00
#
_symmetry.space_group_name_H-M   'P 1'
#
loop_
_entity.id
_entity.type
_entity.pdbx_description
1 polymer ?
#
loop_
_entity_poly.entity_id
_entity_poly.type
_entity_poly.pdbx_seq_one_letter_code
_entity_poly.pdbx_strand_id
1 'polypeptide(L)' 'MQRFSNDPKQIKARFDSSCSKCAAKISKGQEIYYWPSSREVFCLKCGEGPYNEFLASAQDEETYQSWYR' A
#
# COMPACT_ATOMS: atom_id res chain seq x y z
N MET A 1 -1.59 6.58 14.92
CA MET A 1 -1.36 6.58 13.46
C MET A 1 -1.06 7.99 12.91
N GLN A 2 0.21 8.42 12.91
CA GLN A 2 0.62 9.50 11.99
C GLN A 2 0.64 8.88 10.59
N ARG A 3 -0.38 9.15 9.77
CA ARG A 3 -0.44 8.67 8.38
C ARG A 3 0.56 9.51 7.60
N PHE A 4 1.73 8.97 7.34
CA PHE A 4 2.73 9.65 6.54
C PHE A 4 2.29 9.63 5.08
N SER A 5 2.56 10.73 4.37
CA SER A 5 2.14 10.84 2.96
C SER A 5 2.80 9.81 2.04
N ASN A 6 3.83 9.11 2.53
CA ASN A 6 4.57 8.05 1.84
C ASN A 6 4.09 6.63 2.14
N ASP A 7 3.09 6.45 3.02
CA ASP A 7 2.61 5.11 3.34
C ASP A 7 1.88 4.47 2.16
N PRO A 8 2.07 3.15 1.94
CA PRO A 8 1.29 2.42 0.99
C PRO A 8 -0.19 2.52 1.32
N LYS A 9 -1.01 2.67 0.27
CA LYS A 9 -2.45 2.89 0.42
C LYS A 9 -3.23 2.10 -0.61
N GLN A 10 -4.31 1.49 -0.14
CA GLN A 10 -5.32 0.91 -1.02
C GLN A 10 -6.21 2.03 -1.57
N ILE A 11 -6.19 2.23 -2.88
CA ILE A 11 -6.99 3.26 -3.57
C ILE A 11 -7.65 2.66 -4.81
N LYS A 12 -8.63 3.37 -5.38
CA LYS A 12 -9.17 3.02 -6.70
C LYS A 12 -8.34 3.67 -7.80
N ALA A 13 -7.97 2.89 -8.80
CA ALA A 13 -7.23 3.34 -9.97
C ALA A 13 -8.03 4.46 -10.66
N ARG A 14 -7.42 5.65 -10.79
CA ARG A 14 -8.05 6.79 -11.46
C ARG A 14 -7.96 6.71 -12.99
N PHE A 15 -6.95 6.00 -13.46
CA PHE A 15 -6.61 5.81 -14.87
C PHE A 15 -6.36 4.32 -15.10
N ASP A 16 -6.36 3.90 -16.37
CA ASP A 16 -5.79 2.60 -16.71
C ASP A 16 -4.30 2.58 -16.32
N SER A 17 -3.87 1.48 -15.72
CA SER A 17 -2.54 1.32 -15.18
C SER A 17 -2.09 -0.13 -15.37
N SER A 18 -0.81 -0.40 -15.08
CA SER A 18 -0.27 -1.77 -15.12
C SER A 18 0.43 -2.07 -13.81
N CYS A 19 0.27 -3.29 -13.31
CA CYS A 19 0.95 -3.70 -12.10
C CYS A 19 2.46 -3.80 -12.34
N SER A 20 3.27 -3.17 -11.49
CA SER A 20 4.75 -3.22 -11.59
C SER A 20 5.32 -4.64 -11.51
N LYS A 21 4.62 -5.58 -10.84
CA LYS A 21 5.14 -6.94 -10.59
C LYS A 21 4.73 -7.96 -11.64
N CYS A 22 3.45 -7.99 -12.02
CA CYS A 22 2.91 -9.00 -12.93
C CYS A 22 2.46 -8.45 -14.29
N ALA A 23 2.65 -7.15 -14.53
CA ALA A 23 2.18 -6.43 -15.72
C ALA A 23 0.67 -6.57 -15.99
N ALA A 24 -0.12 -7.01 -14.99
CA ALA A 24 -1.56 -7.13 -15.12
C ALA A 24 -2.17 -5.75 -15.42
N LYS A 25 -3.10 -5.74 -16.38
CA LYS A 25 -3.85 -4.54 -16.74
C LYS A 25 -4.81 -4.20 -15.61
N ILE A 26 -4.71 -2.98 -15.11
CA ILE A 26 -5.57 -2.40 -14.09
C ILE A 26 -6.45 -1.39 -14.81
N SER A 27 -7.75 -1.63 -14.79
CA SER A 27 -8.71 -0.69 -15.35
C SER A 27 -9.05 0.41 -14.36
N LYS A 28 -9.40 1.60 -14.88
CA LYS A 28 -9.96 2.67 -14.08
C LYS A 28 -11.12 2.16 -13.22
N GLY A 29 -11.12 2.53 -11.94
CA GLY A 29 -12.11 2.11 -10.95
C GLY A 29 -11.78 0.82 -10.21
N GLN A 30 -10.78 0.06 -10.64
CA GLN A 30 -10.33 -1.12 -9.90
C GLN A 30 -9.56 -0.75 -8.64
N GLU A 31 -9.68 -1.58 -7.62
CA GLU A 31 -8.90 -1.44 -6.40
C GLU A 31 -7.44 -1.85 -6.64
N ILE A 32 -6.54 -1.01 -6.16
CA ILE A 32 -5.11 -1.15 -6.31
C ILE A 32 -4.39 -0.75 -5.04
N TYR A 33 -3.17 -1.23 -4.98
CA TYR A 33 -2.20 -0.94 -3.96
C TYR A 33 -1.20 0.08 -4.52
N TYR A 34 -1.22 1.32 -4.00
CA TYR A 34 -0.32 2.39 -4.44
C TYR A 34 0.73 2.73 -3.38
N TRP A 35 2.01 2.64 -3.77
CA TRP A 35 3.19 2.81 -2.91
C TRP A 35 3.80 4.16 -3.26
N PRO A 36 3.53 5.24 -2.50
CA PRO A 36 4.03 6.57 -2.85
C PRO A 36 5.56 6.67 -2.77
N SER A 37 6.19 5.92 -1.85
CA SER A 37 7.65 5.86 -1.69
C SER A 37 8.38 5.49 -2.99
N SER A 38 7.90 4.45 -3.68
CA SER A 38 8.49 3.97 -4.95
C SER A 38 7.73 4.46 -6.19
N ARG A 39 6.58 5.11 -6.00
CA ARG A 39 5.60 5.46 -7.04
C ARG A 39 5.13 4.24 -7.85
N GLU A 40 5.02 3.11 -7.17
CA GLU A 40 4.64 1.84 -7.78
C GLU A 40 3.16 1.52 -7.56
N VAL A 41 2.59 0.79 -8.50
CA VAL A 41 1.21 0.31 -8.45
C VAL A 41 1.21 -1.21 -8.49
N PHE A 42 0.50 -1.81 -7.54
CA PHE A 42 0.30 -3.25 -7.46
C PHE A 42 -1.19 -3.58 -7.60
N CYS A 43 -1.49 -4.68 -8.31
CA CYS A 43 -2.83 -5.24 -8.29
C CYS A 43 -3.10 -5.89 -6.92
N LEU A 44 -4.38 -6.17 -6.62
CA LEU A 44 -4.78 -6.80 -5.37
C LEU A 44 -3.95 -8.06 -5.05
N LYS A 45 -3.77 -8.94 -6.04
CA LYS A 45 -2.99 -10.18 -5.86
C LYS A 45 -1.52 -9.98 -5.51
N CYS A 46 -0.87 -8.95 -6.07
CA CYS A 46 0.56 -8.73 -5.86
C CYS A 46 0.85 -7.84 -4.66
N GLY A 47 -0.05 -6.91 -4.35
CA GLY A 47 0.11 -5.93 -3.29
C GLY A 47 -0.45 -6.36 -1.93
N GLU A 48 -1.39 -7.32 -1.87
CA GLU A 48 -2.04 -7.73 -0.62
C GLU A 48 -1.04 -8.20 0.44
N GLY A 49 -0.13 -9.10 0.08
CA GLY A 49 0.93 -9.59 0.98
C GLY A 49 1.78 -8.48 1.60
N PRO A 50 2.52 -7.68 0.79
CA PRO A 50 3.37 -6.61 1.32
C PRO A 50 2.56 -5.50 2.00
N TYR A 51 1.31 -5.25 1.58
CA TYR A 51 0.43 -4.31 2.26
C TYR A 51 0.09 -4.77 3.68
N ASN A 52 -0.27 -6.04 3.82
CA ASN A 52 -0.62 -6.62 5.11
C ASN A 52 0.59 -6.68 6.05
N GLU A 53 1.76 -7.02 5.52
CA GLU A 53 3.03 -6.99 6.27
C GLU A 53 3.37 -5.57 6.75
N PHE A 54 3.19 -4.56 5.88
CA PHE A 54 3.35 -3.15 6.25
C PHE A 54 2.36 -2.73 7.36
N LEU A 55 1.08 -3.10 7.23
CA LEU A 55 0.06 -2.80 8.23
C LEU A 55 0.38 -3.44 9.59
N ALA A 56 0.85 -4.70 9.59
CA ALA A 56 1.26 -5.40 10.80
C ALA A 56 2.48 -4.72 11.45
N SER A 57 3.50 -4.37 10.66
CA SER A 57 4.69 -3.68 11.18
C SER A 57 4.38 -2.28 11.72
N ALA A 58 3.46 -1.55 11.07
CA ALA A 58 3.05 -0.22 11.52
C ALA A 58 2.26 -0.25 12.85
N GLN A 59 1.62 -1.38 13.18
CA GLN A 59 0.97 -1.58 14.48
C GLN A 59 1.96 -1.85 15.61
N ASP A 60 3.04 -2.57 15.35
CA ASP A 60 4.06 -2.90 16.36
C ASP A 60 4.84 -1.66 16.85
N GLU A 61 5.15 -0.72 15.95
CA GLU A 61 5.86 0.53 16.31
C GLU A 61 5.02 1.51 17.15
N GLU A 62 3.68 1.46 17.05
CA GLU A 62 2.79 2.27 17.89
C GLU A 62 2.78 1.77 19.34
N THR A 63 2.88 0.45 19.52
CA THR A 63 2.92 -0.18 20.83
C THR A 63 4.21 0.18 21.58
N TYR A 64 5.36 0.21 20.90
CA TYR A 64 6.63 0.57 21.52
C TYR A 64 6.71 2.07 21.91
N GLN A 65 6.21 2.98 21.07
CA GLN A 65 6.17 4.42 21.42
C GLN A 65 5.24 4.74 22.59
N SER A 66 4.19 3.95 22.82
CA SER A 66 3.28 4.15 23.96
C SER A 66 3.88 3.74 25.30
N TRP A 67 4.91 2.88 25.33
CA TRP A 67 5.55 2.39 26.56
C TRP A 67 6.67 3.30 27.07
N TYR A 68 7.14 4.24 26.25
CA TYR A 68 8.19 5.21 26.58
C TYR A 68 7.64 6.64 26.68
N ARG A 69 6.47 6.79 27.30
CA ARG A 69 5.84 8.09 27.54
C ARG A 69 5.46 8.30 28.99
#